data_AF-A0A529L9N9-F1
#
_entry.id   AF-A0A529L9N9-F1
#
_cell.length_a   1.000
_cell.length_b   1.000
_cell.length_c   1.000
_cell.angle_alpha   90.00
_cell.angle_beta   90.00
_cell.angle_gamma   90.00
#
_symmetry.space_group_name_H-M   'P 1'
#
loop_
_entity.id
_entity.type
_entity.pdbx_description
1 polymer ?
#
loop_
_entity_poly.entity_id
_entity_poly.type
_entity_poly.pdbx_seq_one_letter_code
_entity_poly.pdbx_strand_id
1 'polypeptide(L)'
;YEACRSMLKKEFGVEAGPETRALWQSLLLAADDTSNVQSTSGVPASQRLGRPSISVADFVNLTGKQGDDFFAKGLVQDITTALSEVADYVVLAALPPEKSGPGEEAKT
;
A
#
# COMPACT_ATOMS: atom_id res chain seq x y z
N TYR A 1 14.49 -2.08 3.58
CA TYR A 1 15.03 -0.73 3.85
C TYR A 1 16.51 -0.63 3.48
N GLU A 2 17.42 -1.35 4.14
CA GLU A 2 18.88 -1.18 3.93
C GLU A 2 19.37 -1.42 2.50
N ALA A 3 18.84 -2.43 1.80
CA ALA A 3 19.18 -2.68 0.40
C ALA A 3 18.80 -1.50 -0.50
N CYS A 4 17.57 -1.00 -0.35
CA CYS A 4 17.06 0.13 -1.14
C CYS A 4 17.82 1.43 -0.80
N ARG A 5 18.11 1.66 0.48
CA ARG A 5 18.95 2.78 0.94
C ARG A 5 20.36 2.74 0.32
N SER A 6 20.98 1.56 0.32
CA SER A 6 22.33 1.38 -0.25
C SER A 6 22.34 1.65 -1.75
N MET A 7 21.30 1.23 -2.47
CA MET A 7 21.14 1.53 -3.90
C MET A 7 20.93 3.03 -4.15
N LEU A 8 20.08 3.71 -3.37
CA LEU A 8 19.85 5.16 -3.51
C LEU A 8 21.14 5.95 -3.32
N LYS A 9 21.93 5.59 -2.31
CA LYS A 9 23.23 6.22 -2.07
C LYS A 9 24.22 5.98 -3.20
N LYS A 10 24.26 4.75 -3.72
CA LYS A 10 25.20 4.34 -4.78
C LYS A 10 24.88 4.99 -6.12
N GLU A 11 23.61 4.93 -6.55
CA GLU A 11 23.21 5.31 -7.90
C GLU A 11 22.84 6.79 -8.01
N PHE A 12 22.33 7.38 -6.93
CA PHE A 12 21.79 8.74 -6.95
C PHE A 12 22.48 9.69 -5.96
N GLY A 13 23.43 9.20 -5.15
CA GLY A 13 24.17 10.01 -4.18
C GLY A 13 23.32 10.59 -3.04
N VAL A 14 22.07 10.13 -2.90
CA VAL A 14 21.10 10.63 -1.92
C VAL A 14 20.85 9.59 -0.83
N GLU A 15 20.66 10.06 0.40
CA GLU A 15 20.22 9.21 1.52
C GLU A 15 18.69 9.12 1.57
N ALA A 16 18.19 8.07 2.21
CA ALA A 16 16.76 7.99 2.54
C ALA A 16 16.34 9.16 3.45
N GLY A 17 15.19 9.76 3.15
CA GLY A 17 14.65 10.89 3.89
C GLY A 17 14.35 10.59 5.36
N PRO A 18 14.22 11.63 6.21
CA PRO A 18 13.95 11.47 7.64
C PRO A 18 12.62 10.76 7.90
N GLU A 19 11.57 11.09 7.13
CA GLU A 19 10.26 10.45 7.24
C GLU A 19 10.31 8.95 6.95
N THR A 20 11.02 8.53 5.89
CA THR A 20 11.19 7.12 5.53
C THR A 20 11.95 6.35 6.62
N ARG A 21 12.98 6.97 7.22
CA ARG A 21 13.74 6.37 8.32
C ARG A 21 12.88 6.22 9.58
N ALA A 22 12.09 7.25 9.91
CA ALA A 22 11.18 7.22 11.05
C ALA A 22 10.10 6.14 10.89
N LEU A 23 9.51 6.02 9.69
CA LEU A 23 8.55 4.95 9.39
C LEU A 23 9.19 3.56 9.53
N TRP A 24 10.39 3.36 8.98
CA TRP A 24 11.10 2.09 9.12
C TRP A 24 11.36 1.73 10.60
N GLN A 25 11.80 2.70 11.41
CA GLN A 25 11.98 2.49 12.85
C GLN A 25 10.66 2.14 13.55
N SER A 26 9.57 2.82 13.21
CA SER A 26 8.23 2.52 13.74
C SER A 26 7.77 1.10 13.39
N LEU A 27 8.02 0.64 12.17
CA LEU A 27 7.71 -0.74 11.75
C LEU A 27 8.54 -1.78 12.51
N LEU A 28 9.81 -1.48 12.81
CA LEU A 28 10.65 -2.36 13.63
C LEU A 28 10.12 -2.48 15.06
N LEU A 29 9.71 -1.36 15.66
CA LEU A 29 9.12 -1.34 17.00
C LEU A 29 7.77 -2.06 17.03
N ALA A 30 6.94 -1.88 16.01
CA ALA A 30 5.66 -2.59 15.88
C ALA A 30 5.84 -4.10 15.62
N ALA A 31 6.95 -4.53 15.02
CA ALA A 31 7.26 -5.94 14.78
C ALA A 31 7.54 -6.72 16.08
N ASP A 32 8.08 -6.06 17.10
CA ASP A 32 8.30 -6.69 18.43
C ASP A 32 6.98 -6.84 19.22
N ASP A 33 6.08 -5.86 19.12
CA ASP A 33 4.74 -5.90 19.77
C ASP A 33 3.74 -6.84 19.06
N THR A 34 3.96 -7.16 17.79
CA THR A 34 3.07 -8.05 17.01
C THR A 34 3.31 -9.54 17.25
N SER A 35 4.18 -9.92 18.20
CA SER A 35 4.31 -11.31 18.65
C SER A 35 3.01 -11.88 19.28
N ASN A 36 2.03 -11.03 19.64
CA ASN A 36 0.73 -11.47 20.18
C ASN A 36 -0.52 -10.89 19.49
N VAL A 37 -0.40 -10.33 18.29
CA VAL A 37 -1.57 -9.97 17.48
C VAL A 37 -1.48 -10.71 16.16
N GLN A 38 -2.12 -11.88 16.16
CA GLN A 38 -2.66 -12.59 15.01
C GLN A 38 -1.96 -12.27 13.67
N SER A 39 -1.02 -13.12 13.29
CA SER A 39 -0.61 -13.28 11.90
C SER A 39 -1.83 -13.43 10.99
N THR A 40 -2.29 -12.36 10.35
CA THR A 40 -3.16 -12.43 9.17
C THR A 40 -2.36 -12.72 7.89
N SER A 41 -1.05 -12.93 8.02
CA SER A 41 -0.17 -13.44 6.97
C SER A 41 0.82 -14.47 7.52
N GLY A 42 0.27 -15.54 8.08
CA GLY A 42 1.02 -16.73 8.54
C GLY A 42 0.77 -17.96 7.67
N VAL A 43 0.53 -17.80 6.36
CA VAL A 43 0.62 -18.95 5.45
C VAL A 43 2.03 -18.94 4.85
N PRO A 44 2.88 -19.94 5.13
CA PRO A 44 4.15 -20.05 4.42
C PRO A 44 3.85 -20.02 2.91
N ALA A 45 4.58 -19.19 2.17
CA ALA A 45 4.36 -18.95 0.73
C ALA A 45 4.38 -20.24 -0.13
N SER A 46 4.81 -21.35 0.45
CA SER A 46 4.82 -22.69 -0.14
C SER A 46 3.49 -23.45 -0.04
N GLN A 47 2.46 -22.95 0.67
CA GLN A 47 1.30 -23.76 1.07
C GLN A 47 -0.08 -23.20 0.69
N ARG A 48 -0.18 -22.36 -0.34
CA ARG A 48 -1.46 -22.18 -1.05
C ARG A 48 -1.37 -22.83 -2.43
N LEU A 49 -1.72 -24.11 -2.50
CA LEU A 49 -2.12 -24.73 -3.77
C LEU A 49 -3.48 -24.12 -4.18
N GLY A 50 -3.44 -22.90 -4.70
CA GLY A 50 -4.58 -22.11 -5.14
C GLY A 50 -4.10 -20.90 -5.95
N ARG A 51 -4.98 -20.27 -6.73
CA ARG A 51 -4.63 -19.09 -7.53
C ARG A 51 -4.19 -17.94 -6.59
N PRO A 52 -3.01 -17.33 -6.78
CA PRO A 52 -2.59 -16.17 -5.99
C PRO A 52 -3.59 -15.02 -6.13
N SER A 53 -3.77 -14.23 -5.07
CA SER A 53 -4.66 -13.07 -5.07
C SER A 53 -3.89 -11.76 -5.16
N ILE A 54 -4.38 -10.81 -5.95
CA ILE A 54 -3.78 -9.50 -6.16
C ILE A 54 -4.83 -8.41 -5.87
N SER A 55 -4.46 -7.37 -5.13
CA SER A 55 -5.28 -6.18 -4.92
C SER A 55 -4.51 -4.94 -5.39
N VAL A 56 -5.18 -4.05 -6.12
CA VAL A 56 -4.61 -2.77 -6.53
C VAL A 56 -5.04 -1.70 -5.53
N ALA A 57 -4.07 -1.08 -4.86
CA ALA A 57 -4.33 0.01 -3.92
C ALA A 57 -4.50 1.34 -4.66
N ASP A 58 -5.23 2.27 -4.07
CA ASP A 58 -5.40 3.62 -4.62
C ASP A 58 -4.07 4.38 -4.69
N PHE A 59 -3.88 5.14 -5.77
CA PHE A 59 -2.77 6.06 -5.89
C PHE A 59 -3.13 7.43 -5.32
N VAL A 60 -2.28 7.94 -4.43
CA VAL A 60 -2.31 9.34 -4.04
C VAL A 60 -1.68 10.15 -5.15
N ASN A 61 -2.42 11.11 -5.69
CA ASN A 61 -1.89 12.03 -6.68
C ASN A 61 -0.90 13.00 -6.04
N LEU A 62 0.36 12.93 -6.48
CA LEU A 62 1.45 13.79 -5.97
C LEU A 62 1.66 15.07 -6.80
N THR A 63 0.97 15.24 -7.94
CA THR A 63 1.13 16.45 -8.78
C THR A 63 0.41 17.68 -8.22
N GLY A 64 -0.56 17.48 -7.32
CA GLY A 64 -1.33 18.55 -6.67
C GLY A 64 -2.28 19.32 -7.59
N LYS A 65 -2.45 18.88 -8.84
CA LYS A 65 -3.36 19.52 -9.80
C LYS A 65 -4.77 18.96 -9.66
N GLN A 66 -5.72 19.86 -9.44
CA GLN A 66 -7.15 19.53 -9.38
C GLN A 66 -7.60 19.02 -10.76
N GLY A 67 -7.84 17.71 -10.86
CA GLY A 67 -8.20 17.01 -12.10
C GLY A 67 -7.48 15.67 -12.29
N ASP A 68 -6.23 15.58 -11.83
CA ASP A 68 -5.40 14.38 -11.96
C ASP A 68 -5.82 13.25 -10.99
N ASP A 69 -6.68 13.55 -10.01
CA ASP A 69 -7.24 12.53 -9.09
C ASP A 69 -8.15 11.53 -9.83
N PHE A 70 -8.84 11.98 -10.88
CA PHE A 70 -9.62 11.10 -11.74
C PHE A 70 -8.72 10.24 -12.62
N PHE A 71 -7.58 10.78 -13.03
CA PHE A 71 -6.56 10.01 -13.74
C PHE A 71 -5.99 8.90 -12.85
N ALA A 72 -5.63 9.21 -11.60
CA ALA A 72 -5.15 8.23 -10.64
C ALA A 72 -6.17 7.10 -10.41
N LYS A 73 -7.45 7.45 -10.26
CA LYS A 73 -8.55 6.47 -10.12
C LYS A 73 -8.76 5.64 -11.38
N GLY A 74 -8.75 6.27 -12.55
CA GLY A 74 -8.84 5.58 -13.84
C GLY A 74 -7.70 4.57 -14.02
N LEU A 75 -6.48 4.94 -13.63
CA LEU A 75 -5.32 4.05 -13.71
C LEU A 75 -5.46 2.82 -12.80
N VAL A 76 -5.97 2.98 -11.57
CA VAL A 76 -6.28 1.84 -10.69
C VAL A 76 -7.27 0.89 -11.36
N GLN A 77 -8.31 1.45 -11.98
CA GLN A 77 -9.33 0.68 -12.68
C GLN A 77 -8.77 -0.06 -13.90
N ASP A 78 -7.93 0.59 -14.70
CA ASP A 78 -7.30 0.00 -15.89
C ASP A 78 -6.38 -1.16 -15.50
N ILE A 79 -5.56 -0.98 -14.46
CA ILE A 79 -4.68 -2.05 -13.94
C ILE A 79 -5.52 -3.21 -13.42
N THR A 80 -6.56 -2.93 -12.63
CA THR A 80 -7.47 -3.95 -12.09
C THR A 80 -8.12 -4.74 -13.23
N THR A 81 -8.56 -4.05 -14.28
CA THR A 81 -9.18 -4.66 -15.46
C THR A 81 -8.19 -5.56 -16.20
N ALA A 82 -7.01 -5.03 -16.54
CA ALA A 82 -5.99 -5.78 -17.27
C ALA A 82 -5.52 -7.04 -16.50
N LEU A 83 -5.36 -6.93 -15.19
CA LEU A 83 -5.05 -8.08 -14.34
C LEU A 83 -6.20 -9.10 -14.30
N SER A 84 -7.45 -8.63 -14.34
CA SER A 84 -8.62 -9.53 -14.27
C SER A 84 -8.77 -10.43 -15.50
N GLU A 85 -8.12 -10.11 -16.62
CA GLU A 85 -8.12 -10.92 -17.85
C GLU A 85 -7.35 -12.24 -17.69
N VAL A 86 -6.43 -12.34 -16.72
CA VAL A 86 -5.55 -13.51 -16.58
C VAL A 86 -6.12 -14.51 -15.58
N ALA A 87 -6.33 -15.74 -16.05
CA ALA A 87 -6.95 -16.82 -15.28
C ALA A 87 -6.04 -17.46 -14.21
N ASP A 88 -4.79 -17.02 -14.07
CA ASP A 88 -3.84 -17.60 -13.11
C ASP A 88 -3.91 -16.96 -11.71
N TYR A 89 -4.51 -15.77 -11.59
CA TYR A 89 -4.62 -15.06 -10.32
C TYR A 89 -6.01 -14.44 -10.12
N VAL A 90 -6.40 -14.22 -8.87
CA VAL A 90 -7.69 -13.62 -8.51
C VAL A 90 -7.47 -12.16 -8.14
N VAL A 91 -8.15 -11.25 -8.84
CA VAL A 91 -8.06 -9.82 -8.53
C VAL A 91 -9.16 -9.43 -7.54
N LEU A 92 -8.78 -8.75 -6.47
CA LEU A 92 -9.69 -8.20 -5.46
C LEU A 92 -9.81 -6.70 -5.69
N ALA A 93 -11.04 -6.22 -5.88
CA ALA A 93 -11.31 -4.79 -5.96
C ALA A 93 -11.01 -4.11 -4.62
N ALA A 94 -10.49 -2.88 -4.66
CA ALA A 94 -10.20 -2.10 -3.47
C ALA A 94 -11.48 -1.90 -2.63
N LEU A 95 -11.35 -2.06 -1.31
CA LEU A 95 -12.42 -1.76 -0.37
C LEU A 95 -12.74 -0.25 -0.43
N PRO A 96 -14.02 0.14 -0.42
CA PRO A 96 -14.38 1.55 -0.39
C PRO A 96 -13.73 2.19 0.84
N PRO A 97 -13.28 3.46 0.73
CA PRO A 97 -12.74 4.15 1.89
C PRO A 97 -13.79 4.16 2.99
N GLU A 98 -13.41 3.67 4.16
CA GLU A 98 -14.20 3.78 5.39
C GLU A 98 -14.74 5.22 5.46
N LYS A 99 -16.06 5.38 5.36
CA LYS A 99 -16.72 6.68 5.56
C LYS A 99 -16.37 7.12 6.97
N SER A 100 -15.41 8.03 7.11
CA SER A 100 -15.26 8.86 8.30
C SER A 100 -16.61 9.54 8.55
N GLY A 101 -17.24 9.22 9.68
CA GLY A 101 -18.59 9.67 10.03
C GLY A 101 -18.74 11.20 10.07
N PRO A 102 -19.98 11.71 9.92
CA PRO A 102 -20.22 13.14 9.79
C PRO A 102 -20.12 13.86 11.13
N GLY A 103 -19.38 14.98 11.12
CA GLY A 103 -19.82 16.25 11.69
C GLY A 103 -19.94 16.31 13.21
N GLU A 104 -18.84 16.68 13.86
CA GLU A 104 -18.85 17.35 15.15
C GLU A 104 -19.49 18.75 14.95
N GLU A 105 -20.80 18.86 15.16
CA GLU A 105 -21.49 20.15 15.29
C GLU A 105 -21.07 20.81 16.61
N ALA A 106 -19.95 21.55 16.57
CA ALA A 106 -19.68 22.60 17.54
C ALA A 106 -20.13 23.93 16.93
N LYS A 107 -21.29 24.43 17.36
CA LYS A 107 -21.54 25.88 17.30
C LYS A 107 -22.38 26.34 18.49
N THR A 108 -21.70 27.13 19.31
CA THR A 108 -22.21 28.03 20.35
C THR A 108 -23.08 29.14 19.74
#